data_AF-A0A7Y3NBA2-F1
#
_entry.id   AF-A0A7Y3NBA2-F1
#
_cell.length_a   1.000
_cell.length_b   1.000
_cell.length_c   1.000
_cell.angle_alpha   90.00
_cell.angle_beta   90.00
_cell.angle_gamma   90.00
#
_symmetry.space_group_name_H-M   'P 1'
#
loop_
_entity.id
_entity.type
_entity.pdbx_description
1 polymer ?
#
loop_
_entity_poly.entity_id
_entity_poly.type
_entity_poly.pdbx_seq_one_letter_code
_entity_poly.pdbx_strand_id
1 'polypeptide(L)'
;MYKKLNACLLVLLSILPSLRSQDAAANGLNVGAGYDFVPGAGYVAAGYRRGLWDFEASLLRMGKEEPTTRPGPEMSLNVLGYLPAYPVFLKAGVVTGWQKSGYDFGAGVDVPLGDRWSGRLQVTHDTAREDLGAKTESETLLSVGLKYDF
;
A
#
# COMPACT_ATOMS: atom_id res chain seq x y z
N MET A 1 -8.97 15.67 27.23
CA MET A 1 -9.30 15.42 25.81
C MET A 1 -9.13 13.95 25.35
N TYR A 2 -9.13 12.95 26.25
CA TYR A 2 -8.83 11.54 25.89
C TYR A 2 -10.04 10.61 25.69
N LYS A 3 -11.28 11.06 25.92
CA LYS A 3 -12.46 10.17 25.89
C LYS A 3 -12.89 9.71 24.49
N LYS A 4 -12.62 10.48 23.42
CA LYS A 4 -13.02 10.11 22.05
C LYS A 4 -12.05 9.13 21.37
N LEU A 5 -10.79 9.11 21.81
CA LEU A 5 -9.76 8.21 21.26
C LEU A 5 -10.03 6.74 21.62
N ASN A 6 -10.59 6.50 22.81
CA ASN A 6 -10.89 5.15 23.30
C ASN A 6 -12.02 4.48 22.50
N ALA A 7 -13.02 5.24 22.02
CA ALA A 7 -14.15 4.67 21.30
C ALA A 7 -13.75 4.16 19.90
N CYS A 8 -12.96 4.92 19.14
CA CYS A 8 -12.44 4.45 17.85
C CYS A 8 -11.53 3.24 18.00
N LEU A 9 -10.66 3.24 19.02
CA LEU A 9 -9.76 2.11 19.27
C LEU A 9 -10.54 0.85 19.65
N LEU A 10 -11.58 0.97 20.48
CA LEU A 10 -12.47 -0.13 20.86
C LEU A 10 -13.27 -0.69 19.67
N VAL A 11 -13.73 0.17 18.76
CA VAL A 11 -14.41 -0.25 17.53
C VAL A 11 -13.44 -0.93 16.56
N LEU A 12 -12.21 -0.42 16.39
CA LEU A 12 -11.19 -1.10 15.60
C LEU A 12 -10.86 -2.49 16.17
N LEU A 13 -10.70 -2.57 17.50
CA LEU A 13 -10.43 -3.81 18.22
C LEU A 13 -11.59 -4.81 18.17
N SER A 14 -12.84 -4.36 18.02
CA SER A 14 -14.00 -5.25 17.91
C SER A 14 -14.25 -5.76 16.49
N ILE A 15 -13.72 -5.10 15.45
CA ILE A 15 -13.82 -5.55 14.04
C ILE A 15 -12.68 -6.52 13.67
N LEU A 16 -11.52 -6.42 14.33
CA LEU A 16 -10.36 -7.29 14.13
C LEU A 16 -10.66 -8.81 14.23
N PRO A 17 -11.48 -9.31 15.17
CA PRO A 17 -11.81 -10.73 15.27
C PRO A 17 -12.68 -11.23 14.10
N SER A 18 -13.59 -10.39 13.60
CA SER A 18 -14.43 -10.71 12.43
C SER A 18 -13.67 -10.67 11.11
N LEU A 19 -12.50 -10.03 11.10
CA LEU A 19 -11.66 -9.90 9.92
C LEU A 19 -10.70 -11.08 9.73
N ARG A 20 -10.74 -12.13 10.56
CA ARG A 20 -9.84 -13.28 10.41
C ARG A 20 -9.93 -13.85 8.99
N SER A 21 -8.89 -13.57 8.21
CA SER A 21 -8.75 -14.04 6.84
C SER A 21 -8.43 -15.52 6.87
N GLN A 22 -9.14 -16.30 6.07
CA GLN A 22 -8.67 -17.63 5.67
C GLN A 22 -7.35 -17.47 4.91
N ASP A 23 -6.42 -18.41 5.11
CA ASP A 23 -5.17 -18.55 4.37
C ASP A 23 -5.36 -18.82 2.86
N ALA A 24 -6.58 -18.69 2.33
CA ALA A 24 -7.03 -19.24 1.05
C ALA A 24 -6.36 -18.65 -0.19
N ALA A 25 -5.62 -17.54 -0.07
CA ALA A 25 -4.88 -16.90 -1.16
C ALA A 25 -3.38 -16.72 -0.87
N ALA A 26 -2.84 -17.42 0.13
CA ALA A 26 -1.40 -17.45 0.36
C ALA A 26 -0.77 -18.49 -0.59
N ASN A 27 0.18 -18.10 -1.44
CA ASN A 27 0.93 -18.91 -2.44
C ASN A 27 0.47 -18.75 -3.89
N GLY A 28 0.34 -17.51 -4.37
CA GLY A 28 -0.10 -17.24 -5.73
C GLY A 28 0.37 -15.90 -6.27
N LEU A 29 0.24 -15.75 -7.59
CA LEU A 29 0.33 -14.45 -8.24
C LEU A 29 -0.90 -13.63 -7.86
N ASN A 30 -0.73 -12.33 -7.78
CA ASN A 30 -1.83 -11.40 -7.56
C ASN A 30 -1.66 -10.17 -8.46
N VAL A 31 -2.79 -9.54 -8.77
CA VAL A 31 -2.83 -8.25 -9.47
C VAL A 31 -3.79 -7.32 -8.75
N GLY A 32 -3.46 -6.04 -8.72
CA GLY A 32 -4.28 -5.04 -8.07
C GLY A 32 -4.37 -3.75 -8.88
N ALA A 33 -5.40 -2.98 -8.60
CA ALA A 33 -5.54 -1.62 -9.09
C ALA A 33 -6.26 -0.78 -8.04
N GLY A 34 -5.95 0.52 -8.00
CA GLY A 34 -6.53 1.39 -7.02
C GLY A 34 -6.30 2.86 -7.31
N TYR A 35 -6.61 3.67 -6.30
CA TYR A 35 -6.54 5.11 -6.34
C TYR A 35 -5.92 5.65 -5.05
N ASP A 36 -4.90 6.48 -5.21
CA ASP A 36 -4.28 7.28 -4.17
C ASP A 36 -4.99 8.62 -4.07
N PHE A 37 -5.64 8.91 -2.94
CA PHE A 37 -6.40 10.16 -2.75
C PHE A 37 -5.52 11.40 -2.73
N VAL A 38 -4.26 11.22 -2.31
CA VAL A 38 -3.22 12.23 -2.27
C VAL A 38 -2.01 11.53 -2.88
N PRO A 39 -1.47 11.95 -4.04
CA PRO A 39 -1.76 13.20 -4.79
C PRO A 39 -2.99 13.16 -5.72
N GLY A 40 -3.75 12.06 -5.81
CA GLY A 40 -4.88 11.93 -6.74
C GLY A 40 -4.52 11.16 -8.00
N ALA A 41 -3.96 9.97 -7.85
CA ALA A 41 -3.46 9.16 -8.96
C ALA A 41 -3.98 7.72 -8.91
N GLY A 42 -4.19 7.12 -10.08
CA GLY A 42 -4.45 5.70 -10.20
C GLY A 42 -3.15 4.89 -10.17
N TYR A 43 -3.18 3.73 -9.53
CA TYR A 43 -2.07 2.78 -9.54
C TYR A 43 -2.53 1.40 -10.03
N VAL A 44 -1.58 0.65 -10.58
CA VAL A 44 -1.71 -0.79 -10.83
C VAL A 44 -0.59 -1.52 -10.12
N ALA A 45 -0.86 -2.73 -9.65
CA ALA A 45 0.09 -3.55 -8.93
C ALA A 45 0.06 -4.98 -9.46
N ALA A 46 1.21 -5.64 -9.43
CA ALA A 46 1.36 -7.06 -9.67
C ALA A 46 2.30 -7.63 -8.62
N GLY A 47 1.95 -8.77 -8.06
CA GLY A 47 2.72 -9.34 -6.97
C GLY A 47 2.68 -10.85 -6.92
N TYR A 48 3.42 -11.37 -5.94
CA TYR A 48 3.47 -12.79 -5.62
C TYR A 48 3.50 -12.95 -4.11
N ARG A 49 2.45 -13.61 -3.58
CA ARG A 49 2.33 -13.92 -2.16
C ARG A 49 2.80 -15.33 -1.88
N ARG A 50 3.66 -15.49 -0.87
CA ARG A 50 4.06 -16.79 -0.31
C ARG A 50 3.93 -16.77 1.21
N GLY A 51 2.91 -17.45 1.73
CA GLY A 51 2.57 -17.43 3.16
C GLY A 51 2.22 -16.02 3.66
N LEU A 52 2.98 -15.55 4.66
CA LEU A 52 2.81 -14.23 5.28
C LEU A 52 3.53 -13.10 4.53
N TRP A 53 4.24 -13.41 3.45
CA TRP A 53 5.03 -12.43 2.70
C TRP A 53 4.46 -12.25 1.30
N ASP A 54 4.41 -11.00 0.82
CA ASP A 54 3.97 -10.66 -0.53
C ASP A 54 4.96 -9.68 -1.15
N PHE A 55 5.38 -9.96 -2.37
CA PHE A 55 6.31 -9.13 -3.13
C PHE A 55 5.51 -8.43 -4.20
N GLU A 56 5.44 -7.10 -4.15
CA GLU A 56 4.56 -6.31 -5.00
C GLU A 56 5.35 -5.27 -5.79
N ALA A 57 5.17 -5.27 -7.10
CA ALA A 57 5.56 -4.19 -7.98
C ALA A 57 4.33 -3.34 -8.30
N SER A 58 4.39 -2.05 -8.01
CA SER A 58 3.30 -1.10 -8.27
C SER A 58 3.78 0.01 -9.20
N LEU A 59 2.91 0.44 -10.11
CA LEU A 59 3.14 1.52 -11.06
C LEU A 59 2.08 2.60 -10.85
N LEU A 60 2.53 3.81 -10.53
CA LEU A 60 1.73 5.02 -10.41
C LEU A 60 1.67 5.70 -11.79
N ARG A 61 0.46 5.90 -12.31
CA ARG A 61 0.25 6.40 -13.69
C ARG A 61 0.59 7.88 -13.86
N MET A 62 0.48 8.66 -12.79
CA MET A 62 0.97 10.03 -12.71
C MET A 62 1.88 10.12 -11.50
N GLY A 63 3.13 10.52 -11.74
CA GLY A 63 4.09 10.83 -10.68
C GLY A 63 3.58 11.98 -9.84
N LYS A 64 4.07 12.01 -8.61
CA LYS A 64 3.59 12.91 -7.56
C LYS A 64 3.76 14.35 -7.99
N GLU A 65 2.65 15.02 -8.28
CA GLU A 65 2.62 16.44 -8.64
C GLU A 65 2.85 17.30 -7.39
N GLU A 66 4.11 17.49 -7.03
CA GLU A 66 4.53 18.73 -6.39
C GLU A 66 5.09 19.67 -7.47
N PRO A 67 4.95 21.00 -7.34
CA PRO A 67 5.33 21.96 -8.39
C PRO A 67 6.84 21.96 -8.73
N THR A 68 7.66 21.23 -7.98
CA THR A 68 9.10 21.08 -8.17
C THR A 68 9.53 19.82 -8.91
N THR A 69 8.67 18.80 -9.00
CA THR A 69 8.99 17.50 -9.61
C THR A 69 8.51 17.43 -11.06
N ARG A 70 9.27 16.73 -11.91
CA ARG A 70 8.79 16.42 -13.26
C ARG A 70 7.72 15.33 -13.19
N PRO A 71 6.52 15.55 -13.75
CA PRO A 71 5.51 14.50 -13.81
C PRO A 71 6.03 13.36 -14.68
N GLY A 72 5.95 12.13 -14.17
CA GLY A 72 6.38 10.92 -14.87
C GLY A 72 5.93 9.67 -14.13
N PRO A 73 5.91 8.49 -14.78
CA PRO A 73 5.54 7.26 -14.10
C PRO A 73 6.53 6.94 -12.98
N GLU A 74 6.01 6.58 -11.80
CA GLU A 74 6.79 6.11 -10.66
C GLU A 74 6.48 4.63 -10.42
N MET A 75 7.51 3.83 -10.19
CA MET A 75 7.41 2.41 -9.87
C MET A 75 7.91 2.18 -8.44
N SER A 76 7.14 1.44 -7.66
CA SER A 76 7.57 0.99 -6.33
C SER A 76 7.68 -0.53 -6.28
N LEU A 77 8.76 -1.03 -5.68
CA LEU A 77 8.99 -2.44 -5.42
C LEU A 77 8.97 -2.68 -3.92
N ASN A 78 8.01 -3.47 -3.46
CA ASN A 78 7.63 -3.55 -2.07
C ASN A 78 7.62 -4.99 -1.56
N VAL A 79 7.95 -5.14 -0.29
CA VAL A 79 7.72 -6.35 0.49
C VAL A 79 6.66 -6.04 1.53
N LEU A 80 5.61 -6.86 1.55
CA LEU A 80 4.52 -6.77 2.50
C LEU A 80 4.59 -7.96 3.45
N GLY A 81 4.51 -7.70 4.75
CA GLY A 81 4.43 -8.70 5.82
C GLY A 81 3.05 -8.67 6.47
N TYR A 82 2.31 -9.78 6.37
CA TYR A 82 0.97 -9.91 6.95
C TYR A 82 1.04 -10.44 8.37
N LEU A 83 0.17 -9.92 9.24
CA LEU A 83 -0.02 -10.47 10.57
C LEU A 83 -0.70 -11.85 10.47
N PRO A 84 -0.24 -12.87 11.24
CA PRO A 84 -0.88 -14.17 11.25
C PRO A 84 -2.37 -14.06 11.62
N ALA A 85 -3.23 -14.68 10.83
CA ALA A 85 -4.69 -14.69 11.00
C ALA A 85 -5.39 -13.33 10.88
N TYR A 86 -4.71 -12.25 10.49
CA TYR A 86 -5.35 -10.95 10.27
C TYR A 86 -5.04 -10.42 8.86
N PRO A 87 -5.97 -9.70 8.22
CA PRO A 87 -5.77 -9.13 6.89
C PRO A 87 -4.89 -7.86 6.93
N VAL A 88 -4.22 -7.60 8.04
CA VAL A 88 -3.40 -6.42 8.25
C VAL A 88 -1.99 -6.72 7.76
N PHE A 89 -1.42 -5.80 7.00
CA PHE A 89 -0.04 -5.88 6.53
C PHE A 89 0.76 -4.64 6.89
N LEU A 90 2.07 -4.84 7.02
CA LEU A 90 3.08 -3.79 6.96
C LEU A 90 3.76 -3.87 5.59
N LYS A 91 4.14 -2.72 5.04
CA LYS A 91 4.76 -2.57 3.74
C LYS A 91 6.08 -1.82 3.91
N ALA A 92 7.11 -2.24 3.20
CA ALA A 92 8.32 -1.44 3.00
C ALA A 92 8.91 -1.73 1.62
N GLY A 93 9.51 -0.72 0.99
CA GLY A 93 10.03 -0.88 -0.35
C GLY A 93 10.89 0.27 -0.83
N VAL A 94 11.19 0.21 -2.12
CA VAL A 94 11.94 1.23 -2.84
C VAL A 94 11.07 1.84 -3.92
N VAL A 95 11.19 3.14 -4.10
CA VAL A 95 10.49 3.90 -5.16
C VAL A 95 11.52 4.36 -6.18
N THR A 96 11.22 4.19 -7.46
CA THR A 96 12.05 4.64 -8.57
C THR A 96 11.20 5.26 -9.66
N GLY A 97 11.63 6.43 -10.14
CA GLY A 97 11.03 7.15 -11.27
C GLY A 97 12.11 7.77 -12.13
N TRP A 98 11.72 8.58 -13.12
CA TRP A 98 12.70 9.33 -13.91
C TRP A 98 13.53 10.26 -13.02
N GLN A 99 14.81 9.92 -12.84
CA GLN A 99 15.76 10.68 -12.02
C GLN A 99 15.32 10.86 -10.56
N LYS A 100 14.52 9.92 -10.05
CA LYS A 100 14.00 9.93 -8.67
C LYS A 100 14.21 8.55 -8.06
N SER A 101 14.79 8.51 -6.86
CA SER A 101 14.94 7.28 -6.09
C SER A 101 14.60 7.54 -4.63
N GLY A 102 14.02 6.53 -3.98
CA GLY A 102 13.48 6.68 -2.65
C GLY A 102 13.14 5.36 -1.99
N TYR A 103 12.50 5.47 -0.84
CA TYR A 103 11.97 4.35 -0.09
C TYR A 103 10.57 4.68 0.40
N ASP A 104 9.73 3.66 0.50
CA ASP A 104 8.43 3.77 1.10
C ASP A 104 8.27 2.80 2.27
N PHE A 105 7.38 3.15 3.19
CA PHE A 105 6.92 2.27 4.24
C PHE A 105 5.47 2.57 4.57
N GLY A 106 4.73 1.56 4.97
CA GLY A 106 3.29 1.74 5.18
C GLY A 106 2.65 0.60 5.93
N ALA A 107 1.34 0.72 6.07
CA ALA A 107 0.50 -0.32 6.63
C ALA A 107 -0.86 -0.27 5.95
N GLY A 108 -1.52 -1.42 5.90
CA GLY A 108 -2.85 -1.50 5.32
C GLY A 108 -3.61 -2.74 5.74
N VAL A 109 -4.79 -2.89 5.17
CA VAL A 109 -5.69 -4.01 5.38
C VAL A 109 -6.22 -4.49 4.04
N ASP A 110 -6.13 -5.80 3.79
CA ASP A 110 -6.72 -6.50 2.65
C ASP A 110 -7.96 -7.27 3.08
N VAL A 111 -9.12 -6.61 3.01
CA VAL A 111 -10.40 -7.19 3.41
C VAL A 111 -10.86 -8.19 2.35
N PRO A 112 -11.06 -9.49 2.68
CA PRO A 112 -11.57 -10.45 1.71
C PRO A 112 -13.01 -10.09 1.32
N LEU A 113 -13.25 -9.99 0.01
CA LEU A 113 -14.56 -9.73 -0.60
C LEU A 113 -15.16 -10.99 -1.25
N GLY A 114 -14.37 -12.06 -1.33
CA GLY A 114 -14.73 -13.37 -1.86
C GLY A 114 -13.48 -14.27 -1.88
N ASP A 115 -13.56 -15.41 -2.58
CA ASP A 115 -12.47 -16.39 -2.59
C ASP A 115 -11.18 -15.90 -3.26
N ARG A 116 -11.29 -14.96 -4.20
CA ARG A 116 -10.18 -14.44 -5.03
C ARG A 116 -10.05 -12.94 -5.03
N TRP A 117 -10.96 -12.22 -4.38
CA TRP A 117 -10.99 -10.77 -4.40
C TRP A 117 -10.80 -10.22 -3.00
N SER A 118 -9.96 -9.21 -2.86
CA SER A 118 -9.83 -8.44 -1.62
C SER A 118 -9.85 -6.94 -1.91
N GLY A 119 -10.52 -6.19 -1.05
CA GLY A 119 -10.44 -4.73 -1.02
C GLY A 119 -9.28 -4.29 -0.16
N ARG A 120 -8.44 -3.39 -0.68
CA ARG A 120 -7.28 -2.86 0.02
C ARG A 120 -7.55 -1.44 0.50
N LEU A 121 -7.24 -1.18 1.77
CA LEU A 121 -7.10 0.16 2.32
C LEU A 121 -5.70 0.28 2.92
N GLN A 122 -4.92 1.27 2.50
CA GLN A 122 -3.54 1.43 2.98
C GLN A 122 -3.15 2.88 3.18
N VAL A 123 -2.17 3.09 4.06
CA VAL A 123 -1.46 4.34 4.26
C VAL A 123 0.02 4.07 4.00
N THR A 124 0.63 4.86 3.13
CA THR A 124 2.05 4.74 2.78
C THR A 124 2.74 6.07 3.00
N HIS A 125 3.83 6.08 3.76
CA HIS A 125 4.76 7.19 3.79
C HIS A 125 5.89 6.91 2.79
N ASP A 126 6.10 7.84 1.87
CA ASP A 126 7.17 7.76 0.88
C ASP A 126 8.18 8.87 1.15
N THR A 127 9.45 8.57 0.88
CA THR A 127 10.53 9.54 0.88
C THR A 127 11.41 9.31 -0.33
N ALA A 128 11.50 10.32 -1.17
CA ALA A 128 12.25 10.25 -2.42
C ALA A 128 13.14 11.48 -2.63
N ARG A 129 14.21 11.28 -3.39
CA ARG A 129 15.19 12.32 -3.74
C ARG A 129 15.36 12.35 -5.26
N GLU A 130 15.40 13.55 -5.81
CA GLU A 130 15.77 13.76 -7.20
C GLU A 130 17.30 13.72 -7.38
N ASP A 131 17.78 13.08 -8.44
CA ASP A 131 19.21 12.96 -8.74
C ASP A 131 19.87 14.32 -9.05
N LEU A 132 19.07 15.29 -9.52
CA LEU A 132 19.52 16.63 -9.92
C LEU A 132 19.33 17.70 -8.82
N GLY A 133 18.83 17.30 -7.64
CA GLY A 133 18.52 18.21 -6.54
C GLY A 133 18.96 17.68 -5.16
N ALA A 134 19.26 18.58 -4.22
CA ALA A 134 19.50 18.23 -2.82
C ALA A 134 18.20 18.15 -2.00
N LYS A 135 17.03 18.21 -2.65
CA LYS A 135 15.74 18.20 -1.98
C LYS A 135 15.28 16.76 -1.79
N THR A 136 15.12 16.38 -0.53
CA THR A 136 14.40 15.18 -0.13
C THR A 136 12.95 15.58 0.09
N GLU A 137 12.04 14.84 -0.53
CA GLU A 137 10.60 15.05 -0.42
C GLU A 137 10.00 13.87 0.34
N SER A 138 9.01 14.14 1.18
CA SER A 138 8.27 13.10 1.89
C SER A 138 6.78 13.38 1.91
N GLU A 139 6.00 12.32 1.72
CA GLU A 139 4.54 12.43 1.57
C GLU A 139 3.85 11.23 2.22
N THR A 140 2.65 11.46 2.75
CA THR A 140 1.77 10.39 3.22
C THR A 140 0.61 10.21 2.26
N LEU A 141 0.54 9.03 1.66
CA LEU A 141 -0.49 8.59 0.74
C LEU A 141 -1.57 7.82 1.49
N LEU A 142 -2.83 8.09 1.16
CA LEU A 142 -3.97 7.25 1.54
C LEU A 142 -4.52 6.61 0.26
N SER A 143 -4.61 5.29 0.23
CA SER A 143 -4.99 4.55 -0.97
C SER A 143 -6.13 3.58 -0.70
N VAL A 144 -7.00 3.43 -1.70
CA VAL A 144 -7.99 2.35 -1.77
C VAL A 144 -7.81 1.56 -3.06
N GLY A 145 -7.99 0.25 -3.02
CA GLY A 145 -7.84 -0.59 -4.20
C GLY A 145 -8.59 -1.91 -4.13
N LEU A 146 -8.50 -2.66 -5.22
CA LEU A 146 -8.96 -4.03 -5.35
C LEU A 146 -7.80 -4.90 -5.80
N LYS A 147 -7.72 -6.10 -5.24
CA LYS A 147 -6.73 -7.13 -5.59
C LYS A 147 -7.44 -8.42 -5.97
N TYR A 148 -6.91 -9.09 -6.99
CA TYR A 148 -7.31 -10.40 -7.45
C TYR A 148 -6.17 -11.39 -7.26
N ASP A 149 -6.44 -12.51 -6.59
CA ASP A 149 -5.52 -13.61 -6.36
C ASP A 149 -5.82 -14.77 -7.33
N PHE A 150 -4.79 -15.29 -8.01
CA PHE A 150 -4.91 -16.35 -9.03
C PHE A 150 -4.91 -17.76 -8.45
#